data_AF-A0A6P3GRW0-F1
#
_entry.id   AF-A0A6P3GRW0-F1
#
_cell.length_a   1.000
_cell.length_b   1.000
_cell.length_c   1.000
_cell.angle_alpha   90.00
_cell.angle_beta   90.00
_cell.angle_gamma   90.00
#
_symmetry.space_group_name_H-M   'P 1'
#
loop_
_entity.id
_entity.type
_entity.pdbx_description
1 polymer ?
#
loop_
_entity_poly.entity_id
_entity_poly.type
_entity_poly.pdbx_seq_one_letter_code
_entity_poly.pdbx_strand_id
1 'polypeptide(L)'
;MPMILGYWDIRGLAHAIRLLLEYTDTNYEERQYSVGDAPDYDRSQWLNEKFKLGLDFPNLPYLIDGTHKLTQSNAILRYIARKHNLCGETEEEMIRVDILENQVMDVRLAMARICYSPDFEKLKPGFLKEIPEKIKLFSEFLGKRPWFAGDKLTYVDFLVYDVLDMHRIFEPKCLDAFPNLKDFISRFEGLKKISAYMKSSRFLPGPLFMKLAVWGNK
;
A
#
# COMPACT_ATOMS: atom_id res chain seq x y z
N MET A 1 21.24 -3.13 -13.63
CA MET A 1 21.30 -2.32 -12.40
C MET A 1 20.03 -2.59 -11.62
N PRO A 2 20.06 -2.60 -10.28
CA PRO A 2 18.83 -2.73 -9.49
C PRO A 2 17.87 -1.57 -9.78
N MET A 3 16.57 -1.81 -9.68
CA MET A 3 15.59 -0.73 -9.62
C MET A 3 15.77 0.05 -8.32
N ILE A 4 15.47 1.36 -8.29
CA ILE A 4 15.54 2.17 -7.08
C ILE A 4 14.12 2.62 -6.70
N LEU A 5 13.62 2.15 -5.56
CA LEU A 5 12.39 2.63 -4.95
C LEU A 5 12.72 3.74 -3.95
N GLY A 6 12.21 4.95 -4.18
CA GLY A 6 12.35 6.06 -3.25
C GLY A 6 11.09 6.30 -2.45
N TYR A 7 11.18 6.30 -1.12
CA TYR A 7 10.06 6.66 -0.24
C TYR A 7 10.55 7.14 1.13
N TRP A 8 9.63 7.65 1.94
CA TRP A 8 9.91 7.85 3.36
C TRP A 8 10.21 6.53 4.07
N ASP A 9 10.99 6.60 5.14
CA ASP A 9 11.28 5.47 6.04
C ASP A 9 10.08 5.15 6.95
N ILE A 10 8.95 4.82 6.31
CA ILE A 10 7.67 4.43 6.91
C ILE A 10 7.02 3.38 5.99
N ARG A 11 5.96 2.70 6.45
CA ARG A 11 5.11 1.85 5.61
C ARG A 11 4.45 2.65 4.47
N GLY A 12 3.54 3.56 4.82
CA GLY A 12 2.85 4.49 3.93
C GLY A 12 2.39 3.90 2.58
N LEU A 13 2.51 4.71 1.53
CA LEU A 13 2.08 4.35 0.16
C LEU A 13 3.02 3.34 -0.54
N ALA A 14 4.20 3.10 0.01
CA ALA A 14 5.17 2.18 -0.59
C ALA A 14 4.95 0.72 -0.20
N HIS A 15 4.10 0.41 0.77
CA HIS A 15 3.95 -0.95 1.28
C HIS A 15 3.55 -1.97 0.19
N ALA A 16 2.50 -1.67 -0.58
CA ALA A 16 2.09 -2.52 -1.69
C ALA A 16 3.19 -2.67 -2.77
N ILE A 17 3.99 -1.62 -3.00
CA ILE A 17 5.09 -1.64 -3.97
C ILE A 17 6.21 -2.57 -3.49
N ARG A 18 6.63 -2.46 -2.22
CA ARG A 18 7.65 -3.33 -1.62
C ARG A 18 7.23 -4.79 -1.68
N LEU A 19 6.00 -5.09 -1.28
CA LEU A 19 5.44 -6.43 -1.37
C LEU A 19 5.44 -6.97 -2.80
N LEU A 20 5.07 -6.13 -3.78
CA LEU A 20 5.06 -6.53 -5.20
C LEU A 20 6.47 -6.77 -5.76
N LEU A 21 7.45 -5.93 -5.40
CA LEU A 21 8.86 -6.13 -5.78
C LEU A 21 9.41 -7.44 -5.21
N GLU A 22 9.13 -7.74 -3.95
CA GLU A 22 9.54 -9.00 -3.30
C GLU A 22 8.83 -10.22 -3.90
N TYR A 23 7.52 -10.11 -4.19
CA TYR A 23 6.77 -11.20 -4.83
C TYR A 23 7.30 -11.54 -6.22
N THR A 24 7.62 -10.51 -7.01
CA THR A 24 8.13 -10.65 -8.38
C THR A 24 9.61 -10.99 -8.45
N ASP A 25 10.28 -11.11 -7.30
CA ASP A 25 11.73 -11.35 -7.21
C ASP A 25 12.55 -10.28 -7.97
N THR A 26 12.01 -9.06 -8.01
CA THR A 26 12.67 -7.94 -8.71
C THR A 26 13.92 -7.55 -7.96
N ASN A 27 15.04 -7.37 -8.66
CA ASN A 27 16.25 -6.82 -8.07
C ASN A 27 16.09 -5.30 -7.85
N TYR A 28 15.97 -4.88 -6.59
CA TYR A 28 15.78 -3.46 -6.22
C TYR A 28 16.56 -3.05 -4.97
N GLU A 29 16.83 -1.76 -4.87
CA GLU A 29 17.32 -1.07 -3.69
C GLU A 29 16.30 -0.01 -3.25
N GLU A 30 16.29 0.33 -1.96
CA GLU A 30 15.45 1.40 -1.43
C GLU A 30 16.27 2.64 -1.07
N ARG A 31 15.86 3.80 -1.59
CA ARG A 31 16.26 5.12 -1.09
C ARG A 31 15.23 5.57 -0.06
N GLN A 32 15.53 5.31 1.21
CA GLN A 32 14.70 5.72 2.33
C GLN A 32 15.09 7.14 2.79
N TYR A 33 14.09 8.01 2.87
CA TYR A 33 14.24 9.36 3.40
C TYR A 33 13.67 9.41 4.83
N SER A 34 14.45 9.91 5.78
CA SER A 34 13.98 10.11 7.15
C SER A 34 13.38 11.51 7.33
N VAL A 35 12.36 11.59 8.18
CA VAL A 35 11.82 12.87 8.65
C VAL A 35 12.41 13.16 10.03
N GLY A 36 12.90 14.38 10.23
CA GLY A 36 13.38 14.87 11.52
C GLY A 36 12.30 14.78 12.62
N ASP A 37 12.72 14.93 13.87
CA ASP A 37 11.78 14.92 14.99
C ASP A 37 11.00 16.24 15.12
N ALA A 38 9.95 16.21 15.94
CA ALA A 38 9.20 17.40 16.29
C ALA A 38 10.09 18.42 17.03
N PRO A 39 9.82 19.72 16.90
CA PRO A 39 8.71 20.33 16.15
C PRO A 39 9.03 20.59 14.67
N ASP A 40 10.29 20.47 14.25
CA ASP A 40 10.75 20.95 12.95
C ASP A 40 10.39 20.00 11.80
N TYR A 41 10.32 18.69 12.09
CA TYR A 41 10.01 17.65 11.11
C TYR A 41 10.83 17.78 9.82
N ASP A 42 12.15 17.97 9.95
CA ASP A 42 13.04 18.24 8.82
C ASP A 42 12.89 17.22 7.68
N ARG A 43 12.77 17.72 6.46
CA ARG A 43 12.62 16.92 5.23
C ARG A 43 13.77 17.14 4.25
N SER A 44 14.87 17.75 4.71
CA SER A 44 16.00 18.16 3.88
C SER A 44 16.57 17.01 3.05
N GLN A 45 16.63 15.78 3.58
CA GLN A 45 17.11 14.60 2.85
C GLN A 45 16.40 14.43 1.50
N TRP A 46 15.06 14.52 1.50
CA TRP A 46 14.28 14.46 0.26
C TRP A 46 14.34 15.75 -0.53
N LEU A 47 14.13 16.90 0.13
CA LEU A 47 14.02 18.19 -0.56
C LEU A 47 15.31 18.56 -1.32
N ASN A 48 16.47 18.11 -0.83
CA ASN A 48 17.77 18.32 -1.46
C ASN A 48 17.97 17.49 -2.76
N GLU A 49 17.23 16.40 -2.93
CA GLU A 49 17.32 15.50 -4.10
C GLU A 49 16.12 15.61 -5.04
N LYS A 50 14.96 16.09 -4.54
CA LYS A 50 13.66 16.10 -5.22
C LYS A 50 13.73 16.49 -6.70
N PHE A 51 14.42 17.58 -7.03
CA PHE A 51 14.49 18.11 -8.40
C PHE A 51 15.74 17.69 -9.19
N LYS A 52 16.57 16.79 -8.64
CA LYS A 52 17.83 16.32 -9.23
C LYS A 52 17.75 14.92 -9.83
N LEU A 53 16.64 14.22 -9.61
CA LEU A 53 16.44 12.83 -10.05
C LEU A 53 15.91 12.72 -11.50
N GLY A 54 15.52 13.83 -12.12
CA GLY A 54 14.94 13.86 -13.46
C GLY A 54 13.55 13.23 -13.55
N LEU A 55 12.76 13.34 -12.48
CA LEU A 55 11.34 12.94 -12.44
C LEU A 55 10.48 14.01 -13.13
N ASP A 56 9.53 13.64 -13.98
CA ASP A 56 8.62 14.58 -14.64
C ASP A 56 7.74 15.33 -13.62
N PHE A 57 7.20 14.59 -12.65
CA PHE A 57 6.43 15.12 -11.53
C PHE A 57 7.09 14.69 -10.21
N PRO A 58 8.07 15.43 -9.68
CA PRO A 58 8.84 15.04 -8.49
C PRO A 58 7.97 14.78 -7.26
N ASN A 59 7.88 13.52 -6.85
CA ASN A 59 7.03 13.07 -5.75
C ASN A 59 7.55 11.77 -5.11
N LEU A 60 6.97 11.38 -3.96
CA LEU A 60 7.20 10.10 -3.30
C LEU A 60 5.87 9.31 -3.22
N PRO A 61 5.85 7.99 -3.53
CA PRO A 61 7.00 7.20 -3.98
C PRO A 61 7.41 7.51 -5.42
N TYR A 62 8.68 7.23 -5.72
CA TYR A 62 9.21 7.14 -7.08
C TYR A 62 9.85 5.77 -7.33
N LEU A 63 9.90 5.34 -8.59
CA LEU A 63 10.67 4.18 -9.03
C LEU A 63 11.58 4.59 -10.20
N ILE A 64 12.87 4.27 -10.11
CA ILE A 64 13.83 4.42 -11.20
C ILE A 64 14.27 3.05 -11.67
N ASP A 65 14.08 2.77 -12.96
CA ASP A 65 14.46 1.53 -13.60
C ASP A 65 15.10 1.83 -14.96
N GLY A 66 16.44 1.89 -14.95
CA GLY A 66 17.22 2.36 -16.10
C GLY A 66 16.81 3.78 -16.51
N THR A 67 16.28 3.92 -17.72
CA THR A 67 15.81 5.22 -18.25
C THR A 67 14.38 5.58 -17.80
N HIS A 68 13.63 4.62 -17.25
CA HIS A 68 12.26 4.85 -16.80
C HIS A 68 12.26 5.44 -15.39
N LYS A 69 11.57 6.57 -15.25
CA LYS A 69 11.48 7.33 -14.00
C LYS A 69 10.01 7.63 -13.72
N LEU A 70 9.44 6.92 -12.75
CA LEU A 70 8.01 6.96 -12.47
C LEU A 70 7.76 7.58 -11.10
N THR A 71 6.66 8.33 -11.00
CA THR A 71 6.03 8.71 -9.74
C THR A 71 4.57 8.26 -9.75
N GLN A 72 3.86 8.44 -8.63
CA GLN A 72 2.52 7.90 -8.34
C GLN A 72 2.54 6.40 -8.05
N SER A 73 2.05 6.02 -6.86
CA SER A 73 2.09 4.64 -6.38
C SER A 73 1.38 3.66 -7.32
N ASN A 74 0.21 4.04 -7.85
CA ASN A 74 -0.57 3.19 -8.75
C ASN A 74 0.13 3.01 -10.11
N ALA A 75 0.76 4.06 -10.65
CA ALA A 75 1.52 3.97 -11.88
C ALA A 75 2.76 3.06 -11.73
N ILE A 76 3.44 3.14 -10.59
CA ILE A 76 4.57 2.26 -10.23
C ILE A 76 4.11 0.81 -10.12
N LEU A 77 3.00 0.55 -9.41
CA LEU A 77 2.43 -0.79 -9.29
C LEU A 77 2.04 -1.36 -10.66
N ARG A 78 1.32 -0.60 -11.48
CA ARG A 78 0.94 -1.00 -12.84
C ARG A 78 2.17 -1.25 -13.72
N TYR A 79 3.24 -0.47 -13.58
CA TYR A 79 4.50 -0.67 -14.32
C TYR A 79 5.15 -2.01 -13.98
N ILE A 80 5.30 -2.32 -12.69
CA ILE A 80 5.84 -3.61 -12.25
C ILE A 80 4.89 -4.73 -12.70
N ALA A 81 3.58 -4.57 -12.49
CA ALA A 81 2.59 -5.57 -12.84
C ALA A 81 2.61 -5.96 -14.33
N ARG A 82 2.75 -4.99 -15.24
CA ARG A 82 2.85 -5.25 -16.68
C ARG A 82 4.08 -6.07 -17.06
N LYS A 83 5.20 -5.93 -16.34
CA LYS A 83 6.41 -6.73 -16.58
C LYS A 83 6.26 -8.20 -16.19
N HIS A 84 5.24 -8.52 -15.39
CA HIS A 84 5.04 -9.85 -14.81
C HIS A 84 3.64 -10.43 -15.09
N ASN A 85 2.87 -9.83 -16.01
CA ASN A 85 1.51 -10.24 -16.36
C ASN A 85 0.54 -10.27 -15.16
N LEU A 86 0.58 -9.24 -14.31
CA LEU A 86 -0.22 -9.14 -13.08
C LEU A 86 -1.32 -8.05 -13.16
N CYS A 87 -1.81 -7.69 -14.35
CA CYS A 87 -2.79 -6.60 -14.54
C CYS A 87 -4.25 -7.06 -14.69
N GLY A 88 -4.50 -8.35 -14.88
CA GLY A 88 -5.75 -8.87 -15.45
C GLY A 88 -5.56 -9.20 -16.93
N GLU A 89 -6.19 -10.28 -17.39
CA GLU A 89 -6.05 -10.82 -18.75
C GLU A 89 -7.33 -10.64 -19.58
N THR A 90 -8.50 -10.68 -18.94
CA THR A 90 -9.80 -10.45 -19.60
C THR A 90 -10.34 -9.05 -19.30
N GLU A 91 -11.29 -8.60 -20.12
CA GLU A 91 -11.99 -7.33 -19.88
C GLU A 91 -12.65 -7.31 -18.49
N GLU A 92 -13.30 -8.41 -18.09
CA GLU A 92 -13.90 -8.52 -16.76
C GLU A 92 -12.86 -8.40 -15.64
N GLU A 93 -11.67 -8.99 -15.79
CA GLU A 93 -10.60 -8.86 -14.80
C GLU A 93 -10.06 -7.43 -14.75
N MET A 94 -9.87 -6.78 -15.91
CA MET A 94 -9.41 -5.39 -15.99
C MET A 94 -10.42 -4.43 -15.36
N ILE A 95 -11.73 -4.59 -15.62
CA ILE A 95 -12.78 -3.80 -14.98
C ILE A 95 -12.69 -3.92 -13.45
N ARG A 96 -12.48 -5.14 -12.93
CA ARG A 96 -12.38 -5.37 -11.49
C ARG A 96 -11.14 -4.73 -10.89
N VAL A 97 -10.00 -4.82 -11.58
CA VAL A 97 -8.75 -4.19 -11.19
C VAL A 97 -8.88 -2.67 -11.15
N ASP A 98 -9.48 -2.07 -12.17
CA ASP A 98 -9.63 -0.62 -12.27
C ASP A 98 -10.59 -0.07 -11.20
N ILE A 99 -11.73 -0.74 -10.96
CA ILE A 99 -12.65 -0.35 -9.88
C ILE A 99 -11.94 -0.42 -8.53
N LEU A 100 -11.27 -1.53 -8.24
CA LEU A 100 -10.64 -1.72 -6.93
C LEU A 100 -9.44 -0.81 -6.70
N GLU A 101 -8.61 -0.55 -7.69
CA GLU A 101 -7.49 0.38 -7.53
C GLU A 101 -7.98 1.75 -7.03
N ASN A 102 -9.06 2.25 -7.61
CA ASN A 102 -9.64 3.55 -7.24
C ASN A 102 -10.37 3.47 -5.89
N GLN A 103 -11.18 2.43 -5.66
CA GLN A 103 -11.89 2.23 -4.40
C GLN A 103 -10.93 2.09 -3.20
N VAL A 104 -9.81 1.37 -3.38
CA VAL A 104 -8.78 1.22 -2.36
C VAL A 104 -8.12 2.58 -2.05
N MET A 105 -7.90 3.42 -3.05
CA MET A 105 -7.36 4.75 -2.84
C MET A 105 -8.31 5.64 -2.03
N ASP A 106 -9.61 5.62 -2.33
CA ASP A 106 -10.61 6.39 -1.57
C ASP A 106 -10.65 5.98 -0.09
N VAL A 107 -10.66 4.67 0.17
CA VAL A 107 -10.66 4.11 1.53
C VAL A 107 -9.38 4.48 2.28
N ARG A 108 -8.22 4.38 1.61
CA ARG A 108 -6.92 4.78 2.18
C ARG A 108 -6.88 6.26 2.53
N LEU A 109 -7.33 7.13 1.63
CA LEU A 109 -7.33 8.57 1.84
C LEU A 109 -8.30 8.98 2.96
N ALA A 110 -9.44 8.31 3.07
CA ALA A 110 -10.38 8.51 4.18
C ALA A 110 -9.74 8.20 5.54
N MET A 111 -9.04 7.06 5.65
CA MET A 111 -8.32 6.69 6.88
C MET A 111 -7.20 7.68 7.18
N ALA A 112 -6.37 8.02 6.18
CA ALA A 112 -5.28 8.98 6.34
C ALA A 112 -5.79 10.33 6.85
N ARG A 113 -6.89 10.87 6.28
CA ARG A 113 -7.48 12.14 6.70
C ARG A 113 -7.77 12.17 8.20
N ILE A 114 -8.25 11.06 8.75
CA ILE A 114 -8.61 10.96 10.17
C ILE A 114 -7.34 10.82 11.02
N CYS A 115 -6.42 9.94 10.63
CA CYS A 115 -5.17 9.70 11.38
C CYS A 115 -4.23 10.92 11.42
N TYR A 116 -4.31 11.83 10.45
CA TYR A 116 -3.57 13.11 10.46
C TYR A 116 -4.35 14.28 11.08
N SER A 117 -5.63 14.10 11.43
CA SER A 117 -6.45 15.18 11.97
C SER A 117 -6.08 15.49 13.42
N PRO A 118 -5.91 16.77 13.82
CA PRO A 118 -5.77 17.13 15.23
C PRO A 118 -7.01 16.77 16.07
N ASP A 119 -8.16 16.59 15.44
CA ASP A 119 -9.41 16.13 16.07
C ASP A 119 -9.59 14.60 16.03
N PHE A 120 -8.51 13.82 15.84
CA PHE A 120 -8.55 12.36 15.71
C PHE A 120 -9.45 11.68 16.76
N GLU A 121 -9.30 12.01 18.04
CA GLU A 121 -10.06 11.39 19.13
C GLU A 121 -11.58 11.67 19.04
N LYS A 122 -11.98 12.82 18.47
CA LYS A 122 -13.40 13.14 18.25
C LYS A 122 -13.96 12.44 17.02
N LEU A 123 -13.14 12.28 15.97
CA LEU A 123 -13.56 11.69 14.69
C LEU A 123 -13.55 10.16 14.71
N LYS A 124 -12.65 9.55 15.49
CA LYS A 124 -12.44 8.10 15.56
C LYS A 124 -13.72 7.30 15.83
N PRO A 125 -14.61 7.66 16.78
CA PRO A 125 -15.83 6.90 17.03
C PRO A 125 -16.78 6.86 15.83
N GLY A 126 -16.86 7.94 15.04
CA GLY A 126 -17.63 7.97 13.80
C GLY A 126 -17.03 7.05 12.75
N PHE A 127 -15.71 7.13 12.56
CA PHE A 127 -15.00 6.27 11.61
C PHE A 127 -15.16 4.79 11.93
N LEU A 128 -15.03 4.39 13.19
CA LEU A 128 -15.20 3.00 13.62
C LEU A 128 -16.59 2.43 13.27
N LYS A 129 -17.63 3.27 13.25
CA LYS A 129 -18.99 2.85 12.85
C LYS A 129 -19.11 2.62 11.34
N GLU A 130 -18.33 3.33 10.53
CA GLU A 130 -18.34 3.18 9.07
C GLU A 130 -17.51 1.99 8.58
N ILE A 131 -16.51 1.54 9.35
CA ILE A 131 -15.60 0.45 8.94
C ILE A 131 -16.37 -0.81 8.54
N PRO A 132 -17.31 -1.37 9.33
CA PRO A 132 -18.00 -2.59 8.96
C PRO A 132 -18.71 -2.52 7.61
N GLU A 133 -19.35 -1.38 7.31
CA GLU A 133 -20.06 -1.17 6.04
C GLU A 133 -19.07 -1.13 4.87
N LYS A 134 -17.95 -0.43 5.02
CA LYS A 134 -16.90 -0.36 3.99
C LYS A 134 -16.23 -1.71 3.75
N ILE A 135 -15.88 -2.44 4.81
CA ILE A 135 -15.24 -3.77 4.71
C ILE A 135 -16.20 -4.80 4.11
N LYS A 136 -17.50 -4.71 4.43
CA LYS A 136 -18.53 -5.57 3.83
C LYS A 136 -18.52 -5.50 2.29
N LEU A 137 -18.36 -4.30 1.72
CA LEU A 137 -18.31 -4.14 0.26
C LEU A 137 -17.12 -4.90 -0.38
N PHE A 138 -15.96 -4.92 0.26
CA PHE A 138 -14.82 -5.74 -0.20
C PHE A 138 -15.11 -7.24 -0.09
N SER A 139 -15.75 -7.67 1.01
CA SER A 139 -16.14 -9.07 1.21
C SER A 139 -17.12 -9.55 0.12
N GLU A 140 -18.13 -8.74 -0.18
CA GLU A 140 -19.10 -9.02 -1.24
C GLU A 140 -18.44 -9.02 -2.63
N PHE A 141 -17.55 -8.06 -2.89
CA PHE A 141 -16.85 -7.95 -4.16
C PHE A 141 -15.90 -9.14 -4.41
N LEU A 142 -15.18 -9.61 -3.38
CA LEU A 142 -14.34 -10.81 -3.45
C LEU A 142 -15.21 -12.05 -3.69
N GLY A 143 -16.28 -12.20 -2.90
CA GLY A 143 -17.19 -13.34 -2.96
C GLY A 143 -16.45 -14.63 -2.62
N LYS A 144 -16.45 -15.59 -3.55
CA LYS A 144 -15.82 -16.91 -3.42
C LYS A 144 -14.45 -17.02 -4.11
N ARG A 145 -13.98 -15.94 -4.75
CA ARG A 145 -12.73 -15.96 -5.52
C ARG A 145 -11.52 -16.05 -4.58
N PRO A 146 -10.42 -16.68 -5.02
CA PRO A 146 -9.18 -16.65 -4.25
C PRO A 146 -8.52 -15.27 -4.25
N TRP A 147 -8.68 -14.51 -5.34
CA TRP A 147 -8.12 -13.19 -5.57
C TRP A 147 -9.18 -12.21 -6.10
N PHE A 148 -8.92 -10.93 -5.98
CA PHE A 148 -9.91 -9.90 -6.22
C PHE A 148 -10.28 -9.75 -7.70
N ALA A 149 -9.34 -9.94 -8.62
CA ALA A 149 -9.62 -9.90 -10.05
C ALA A 149 -10.30 -11.20 -10.55
N GLY A 150 -9.91 -12.36 -10.01
CA GLY A 150 -10.34 -13.66 -10.50
C GLY A 150 -9.63 -14.82 -9.80
N ASP A 151 -9.22 -15.82 -10.57
CA ASP A 151 -8.48 -16.98 -10.06
C ASP A 151 -6.97 -16.74 -9.94
N LYS A 152 -6.47 -15.68 -10.58
CA LYS A 152 -5.06 -15.30 -10.59
C LYS A 152 -4.82 -14.05 -9.73
N LEU A 153 -3.66 -14.02 -9.08
CA LEU A 153 -3.18 -12.87 -8.34
C LEU A 153 -2.86 -11.72 -9.32
N THR A 154 -3.25 -10.51 -8.95
CA THR A 154 -2.92 -9.27 -9.68
C THR A 154 -2.34 -8.24 -8.71
N TYR A 155 -1.82 -7.13 -9.24
CA TYR A 155 -1.27 -6.08 -8.38
C TYR A 155 -2.32 -5.44 -7.45
N VAL A 156 -3.61 -5.53 -7.79
CA VAL A 156 -4.68 -4.96 -6.95
C VAL A 156 -4.85 -5.73 -5.64
N ASP A 157 -4.49 -7.00 -5.60
CA ASP A 157 -4.49 -7.80 -4.36
C ASP A 157 -3.47 -7.25 -3.35
N PHE A 158 -2.35 -6.69 -3.81
CA PHE A 158 -1.35 -6.05 -2.95
C PHE A 158 -1.88 -4.74 -2.35
N LEU A 159 -2.66 -3.99 -3.14
CA LEU A 159 -3.35 -2.78 -2.68
C LEU A 159 -4.43 -3.10 -1.66
N VAL A 160 -5.25 -4.11 -1.93
CA VAL A 160 -6.33 -4.53 -1.03
C VAL A 160 -5.77 -5.14 0.25
N TYR A 161 -4.72 -5.98 0.18
CA TYR A 161 -4.01 -6.49 1.36
C TYR A 161 -3.58 -5.35 2.27
N ASP A 162 -2.89 -4.35 1.72
CA ASP A 162 -2.37 -3.24 2.51
C ASP A 162 -3.49 -2.45 3.21
N VAL A 163 -4.59 -2.14 2.52
CA VAL A 163 -5.71 -1.42 3.13
C VAL A 163 -6.47 -2.26 4.17
N LEU A 164 -6.73 -3.54 3.90
CA LEU A 164 -7.37 -4.42 4.87
C LEU A 164 -6.50 -4.62 6.11
N ASP A 165 -5.18 -4.76 5.93
CA ASP A 165 -4.24 -4.87 7.04
C ASP A 165 -4.15 -3.57 7.84
N MET A 166 -4.13 -2.40 7.21
CA MET A 166 -4.21 -1.12 7.92
C MET A 166 -5.48 -1.02 8.80
N HIS A 167 -6.63 -1.47 8.28
CA HIS A 167 -7.87 -1.50 9.07
C HIS A 167 -7.81 -2.54 10.18
N ARG A 168 -7.21 -3.71 9.94
CA ARG A 168 -6.94 -4.73 10.96
C ARG A 168 -6.03 -4.20 12.08
N ILE A 169 -5.03 -3.38 11.77
CA ILE A 169 -4.18 -2.75 12.80
C ILE A 169 -4.94 -1.67 13.56
N PHE A 170 -5.82 -0.92 12.88
CA PHE A 170 -6.62 0.14 13.49
C PHE A 170 -7.75 -0.39 14.40
N GLU A 171 -8.46 -1.41 13.94
CA GLU A 171 -9.55 -2.09 14.62
C GLU A 171 -9.40 -3.62 14.42
N PRO A 172 -8.74 -4.33 15.36
CA PRO A 172 -8.37 -5.74 15.22
C PRO A 172 -9.50 -6.70 14.87
N LYS A 173 -10.74 -6.39 15.25
CA LYS A 173 -11.90 -7.25 15.01
C LYS A 173 -12.67 -6.89 13.74
N CYS A 174 -12.22 -5.90 12.95
CA CYS A 174 -12.98 -5.42 11.79
C CYS A 174 -13.20 -6.48 10.70
N LEU A 175 -12.40 -7.54 10.67
CA LEU A 175 -12.52 -8.63 9.70
C LEU A 175 -13.26 -9.87 10.24
N ASP A 176 -13.61 -9.92 11.52
CA ASP A 176 -14.17 -11.14 12.15
C ASP A 176 -15.51 -11.59 11.57
N ALA A 177 -16.32 -10.64 11.09
CA ALA A 177 -17.58 -10.91 10.43
C ALA A 177 -17.43 -11.36 8.96
N PHE A 178 -16.20 -11.36 8.40
CA PHE A 178 -15.94 -11.57 6.98
C PHE A 178 -14.91 -12.69 6.76
N PRO A 179 -15.31 -13.98 6.89
CA PRO A 179 -14.38 -15.11 6.79
C PRO A 179 -13.55 -15.12 5.50
N ASN A 180 -14.15 -14.77 4.36
CA ASN A 180 -13.45 -14.73 3.08
C ASN A 180 -12.32 -13.69 3.03
N LEU A 181 -12.45 -12.57 3.74
CA LEU A 181 -11.38 -11.57 3.86
C LEU A 181 -10.27 -12.05 4.80
N LYS A 182 -10.61 -12.75 5.88
CA LYS A 182 -9.60 -13.40 6.75
C LYS A 182 -8.81 -14.46 5.98
N ASP A 183 -9.50 -15.25 5.16
CA ASP A 183 -8.89 -16.25 4.28
C ASP A 183 -8.00 -15.59 3.22
N PHE A 184 -8.43 -14.47 2.63
CA PHE A 184 -7.62 -13.69 1.70
C PHE A 184 -6.32 -13.18 2.36
N ILE A 185 -6.40 -12.58 3.55
CA ILE A 185 -5.22 -12.11 4.29
C ILE A 185 -4.25 -13.26 4.56
N SER A 186 -4.75 -14.38 5.08
CA SER A 186 -3.95 -15.58 5.36
C SER A 186 -3.29 -16.14 4.08
N ARG A 187 -4.04 -16.19 2.98
CA ARG A 187 -3.55 -16.64 1.67
C ARG A 187 -2.43 -15.75 1.14
N PHE A 188 -2.60 -14.44 1.24
CA PHE A 188 -1.61 -13.46 0.78
C PHE A 188 -0.32 -13.54 1.62
N GLU A 189 -0.43 -13.54 2.95
CA GLU A 189 0.71 -13.67 3.87
C GLU A 189 1.41 -15.03 3.74
N GLY A 190 0.67 -16.06 3.32
CA GLY A 190 1.17 -17.41 3.04
C GLY A 190 1.91 -17.56 1.70
N LEU A 191 1.87 -16.58 0.80
CA LEU A 191 2.65 -16.63 -0.45
C LEU A 191 4.14 -16.75 -0.11
N LYS A 192 4.83 -17.75 -0.67
CA LYS A 192 6.21 -18.10 -0.29
C LYS A 192 7.15 -16.88 -0.21
N LYS A 193 7.14 -16.01 -1.22
CA LYS A 193 7.98 -14.80 -1.29
C LYS A 193 7.56 -13.75 -0.25
N ILE A 194 6.25 -13.54 -0.06
CA ILE A 194 5.71 -12.61 0.94
C ILE A 194 6.04 -13.08 2.36
N SER A 195 5.77 -14.35 2.68
CA SER A 195 6.09 -14.93 3.99
C SER A 195 7.58 -14.86 4.32
N ALA A 196 8.44 -15.09 3.32
CA ALA A 196 9.89 -14.94 3.49
C ALA A 196 10.29 -13.48 3.73
N TYR A 197 9.73 -12.55 2.97
CA TYR A 197 9.97 -11.11 3.13
C TYR A 197 9.54 -10.61 4.51
N MET A 198 8.34 -10.97 4.98
CA MET A 198 7.80 -10.55 6.28
C MET A 198 8.63 -11.03 7.48
N LYS A 199 9.45 -12.07 7.31
CA LYS A 199 10.38 -12.59 8.32
C LYS A 199 11.78 -11.98 8.22
N SER A 200 12.04 -11.18 7.20
CA SER A 200 13.34 -10.55 6.97
C SER A 200 13.43 -9.18 7.64
N SER A 201 14.65 -8.69 7.85
CA SER A 201 14.90 -7.35 8.37
C SER A 201 14.51 -6.22 7.41
N ARG A 202 14.21 -6.53 6.14
CA ARG A 202 13.72 -5.55 5.17
C ARG A 202 12.23 -5.22 5.36
N PHE A 203 11.49 -6.08 6.06
CA PHE A 203 10.06 -5.86 6.24
C PHE A 203 9.80 -4.63 7.10
N LEU A 204 9.09 -3.66 6.52
CA LEU A 204 8.72 -2.40 7.19
C LEU A 204 7.19 -2.32 7.39
N PRO A 205 6.65 -2.95 8.47
CA PRO A 205 5.22 -2.93 8.77
C PRO A 205 4.75 -1.62 9.43
N GLY A 206 5.68 -0.84 9.98
CA GLY A 206 5.41 0.42 10.67
C GLY A 206 6.65 1.33 10.67
N PRO A 207 6.51 2.62 11.01
CA PRO A 207 5.25 3.30 11.32
C PRO A 207 4.32 3.37 10.10
N LEU A 208 3.00 3.38 10.33
CA LEU A 208 1.99 3.37 9.25
C LEU A 208 1.98 4.69 8.46
N PHE A 209 2.14 5.79 9.19
CA PHE A 209 2.10 7.16 8.70
C PHE A 209 3.35 7.93 9.13
N MET A 210 3.51 9.15 8.61
CA MET A 210 4.63 10.02 8.98
C MET A 210 4.54 10.45 10.45
N LYS A 211 5.66 10.93 11.00
CA LYS A 211 5.76 11.49 12.36
C LYS A 211 4.73 12.57 12.70
N LEU A 212 4.16 13.25 11.70
CA LEU A 212 3.13 14.28 11.85
C LEU A 212 1.71 13.72 12.09
N ALA A 213 1.47 12.44 11.85
CA ALA A 213 0.16 11.85 12.11
C ALA A 213 -0.08 11.77 13.63
N VAL A 214 -1.35 11.89 14.03
CA VAL A 214 -1.79 11.73 15.42
C VAL A 214 -1.84 10.25 15.80
N TRP A 215 -2.19 9.37 14.84
CA TRP A 215 -2.21 7.92 15.02
C TRP A 215 -1.35 7.21 13.97
N GLY A 216 -0.67 6.13 14.37
CA GLY A 216 0.14 5.30 13.47
C GLY A 216 1.48 5.93 13.05
N ASN A 217 1.96 6.92 13.80
CA ASN A 217 3.22 7.63 13.55
C ASN A 217 4.45 6.98 14.22
N LYS A 218 4.28 5.83 14.88
CA LYS A 218 5.30 5.05 15.57
C LYS A 218 5.14 3.58 15.23
#